data_AF-A0A8C6E6K1-F1
#
_entry.id   AF-A0A8C6E6K1-F1
#
_cell.length_a   1.000
_cell.length_b   1.000
_cell.length_c   1.000
_cell.angle_alpha   90.00
_cell.angle_beta   90.00
_cell.angle_gamma   90.00
#
_symmetry.space_group_name_H-M   'P 1'
#
loop_
_entity.id
_entity.type
_entity.pdbx_description
1 polymer ?
#
loop_
_entity_poly.entity_id
_entity_poly.type
_entity_poly.pdbx_seq_one_letter_code
_entity_poly.pdbx_strand_id
1 'polypeptide(L)'
;MAVNVYSASVTSDNLSRHDMLAWINKFLQLNLTKIEQLCSGAAYCQFMDMLFPGSIALKKVKFQAKLEHEYIQNFKILQAGFKRMGVDK
;
A
#
# COMPACT_ATOMS: atom_id res chain seq x y z
N MET A 1 16.18 3.34 6.24
CA MET A 1 15.24 4.47 6.42
C MET A 1 14.68 4.82 5.07
N ALA A 2 13.37 5.06 4.97
CA ALA A 2 12.70 5.45 3.74
C ALA A 2 13.00 6.93 3.39
N VAL A 3 12.91 7.26 2.11
CA VAL A 3 12.94 8.65 1.63
C VAL A 3 11.49 9.15 1.59
N ASN A 4 11.15 10.16 2.40
CA ASN A 4 9.81 10.74 2.43
C ASN A 4 9.61 11.68 1.22
N VAL A 5 8.44 11.56 0.60
CA VAL A 5 8.05 12.38 -0.56
C VAL A 5 6.82 13.18 -0.18
N TYR A 6 6.92 14.51 -0.31
CA TYR A 6 5.82 15.43 -0.07
C TYR A 6 5.16 15.79 -1.40
N SER A 7 3.83 15.89 -1.41
CA SER A 7 3.10 16.36 -2.58
C SER A 7 3.41 17.83 -2.82
N ALA A 8 4.31 18.08 -3.76
CA ALA A 8 4.68 19.40 -4.24
C ALA A 8 4.55 19.41 -5.77
N SER A 9 4.39 20.60 -6.35
CA SER A 9 4.23 20.83 -7.80
C SER A 9 5.39 20.34 -8.68
N VAL A 10 6.44 19.76 -8.10
CA VAL A 10 7.65 19.25 -8.77
C VAL A 10 7.69 17.70 -8.80
N THR A 11 6.66 17.02 -8.27
CA THR A 11 6.53 15.56 -8.40
C THR A 11 6.00 15.19 -9.79
N SER A 12 6.37 14.02 -10.31
CA SER A 12 5.97 13.53 -11.65
C SER A 12 4.46 13.66 -11.90
N ASP A 13 4.07 13.78 -13.18
CA ASP A 13 2.67 13.91 -13.60
C ASP A 13 1.74 12.90 -12.89
N ASN A 14 0.58 13.38 -12.44
CA ASN A 14 -0.40 12.55 -11.75
C ASN A 14 -0.91 11.44 -12.69
N LEU A 15 -0.89 10.20 -12.21
CA LEU A 15 -1.44 9.05 -12.94
C LEU A 15 -2.97 9.11 -13.03
N SER A 16 -3.52 8.68 -14.16
CA SER A 16 -4.95 8.41 -14.26
C SER A 16 -5.33 7.21 -13.39
N ARG A 17 -6.63 7.09 -13.04
CA ARG A 17 -7.13 5.93 -12.28
C ARG A 17 -6.83 4.60 -12.97
N HIS A 18 -6.92 4.56 -14.31
CA HIS A 18 -6.66 3.35 -15.10
C HIS A 18 -5.18 2.97 -15.05
N ASP A 19 -4.29 3.95 -15.22
CA ASP A 19 -2.84 3.71 -15.19
C ASP A 19 -2.38 3.27 -13.81
N MET A 20 -2.95 3.86 -12.76
CA MET A 20 -2.68 3.47 -11.38
C MET A 20 -3.09 2.01 -11.11
N LEU A 21 -4.30 1.60 -11.54
CA LEU A 21 -4.74 0.21 -11.40
C LEU A 21 -3.86 -0.75 -12.21
N ALA A 22 -3.53 -0.40 -13.45
CA ALA A 22 -2.65 -1.21 -14.30
C ALA A 22 -1.27 -1.39 -13.67
N TRP A 23 -0.71 -0.31 -13.10
CA TRP A 23 0.55 -0.36 -12.36
C TRP A 23 0.46 -1.31 -11.16
N ILE A 24 -0.55 -1.16 -10.29
CA ILE A 24 -0.72 -2.01 -9.11
C ILE A 24 -0.87 -3.49 -9.50
N ASN A 25 -1.75 -3.77 -10.46
CA ASN A 25 -2.02 -5.12 -10.94
C ASN A 25 -0.77 -5.78 -11.52
N LYS A 26 0.04 -5.03 -12.27
CA LYS A 26 1.30 -5.53 -12.83
C LYS A 26 2.31 -5.91 -11.75
N PHE A 27 2.54 -5.03 -10.77
CA PHE A 27 3.58 -5.26 -9.77
C PHE A 27 3.18 -6.29 -8.70
N LEU A 28 1.92 -6.30 -8.29
CA LEU A 28 1.43 -7.21 -7.24
C LEU A 28 0.74 -8.46 -7.77
N GLN A 29 0.65 -8.62 -9.09
CA GLN A 29 -0.06 -9.73 -9.75
C GLN A 29 -1.53 -9.83 -9.26
N LEU A 30 -2.20 -8.67 -9.18
CA LEU A 30 -3.59 -8.52 -8.74
C LEU A 30 -4.51 -8.26 -9.94
N ASN A 31 -5.82 -8.37 -9.72
CA ASN A 31 -6.86 -8.07 -10.70
C ASN A 31 -7.86 -7.04 -10.15
N LEU A 32 -7.36 -5.90 -9.69
CA LEU A 32 -8.20 -4.79 -9.23
C LEU A 32 -8.89 -4.12 -10.41
N THR A 33 -10.19 -3.89 -10.29
CA THR A 33 -11.03 -3.20 -11.30
C THR A 33 -11.45 -1.81 -10.84
N LYS A 34 -11.30 -1.52 -9.54
CA LYS A 34 -11.74 -0.28 -8.90
C LYS A 34 -10.68 0.20 -7.90
N ILE A 35 -10.37 1.49 -7.90
CA ILE A 35 -9.39 2.10 -6.97
C ILE A 35 -9.82 1.90 -5.53
N GLU A 36 -11.13 1.90 -5.28
CA GLU A 36 -11.75 1.71 -3.97
C GLU A 36 -11.34 0.36 -3.34
N GLN A 37 -10.96 -0.65 -4.11
CA GLN A 37 -10.50 -1.94 -3.56
C GLN A 37 -9.18 -1.83 -2.78
N LEU A 38 -8.43 -0.74 -2.96
CA LEU A 38 -7.26 -0.41 -2.14
C LEU A 38 -7.63 -0.07 -0.69
N CYS A 39 -8.91 0.18 -0.39
CA CYS A 39 -9.39 0.38 0.98
C CYS A 39 -9.12 -0.82 1.89
N SER A 40 -8.85 -2.01 1.33
CA SER A 40 -8.49 -3.18 2.13
C SER A 40 -7.15 -3.06 2.85
N GLY A 41 -6.26 -2.15 2.40
CA GLY A 41 -4.92 -1.95 2.97
C GLY A 41 -3.91 -3.05 2.63
N ALA A 42 -4.33 -4.18 2.06
CA ALA A 42 -3.47 -5.33 1.80
C ALA A 42 -2.42 -5.05 0.71
N ALA A 43 -2.80 -4.35 -0.37
CA ALA A 43 -1.89 -3.96 -1.44
C ALA A 43 -0.76 -3.04 -0.93
N TYR A 44 -1.09 -2.07 -0.06
CA TYR A 44 -0.08 -1.20 0.55
C TYR A 44 0.89 -1.96 1.45
N CYS A 45 0.40 -2.95 2.20
CA CYS A 45 1.26 -3.83 2.99
C CYS A 45 2.23 -4.64 2.11
N GLN A 46 1.77 -5.16 0.97
CA GLN A 46 2.63 -5.84 0.01
C GLN A 46 3.67 -4.91 -0.61
N PHE A 47 3.29 -3.69 -1.00
CA PHE A 47 4.25 -2.73 -1.52
C PHE A 47 5.33 -2.38 -0.50
N MET A 48 4.97 -2.19 0.78
CA MET A 48 5.96 -1.93 1.81
C MET A 48 6.93 -3.09 2.00
N ASP A 49 6.47 -4.35 1.93
CA ASP A 49 7.39 -5.49 1.98
C ASP A 49 8.24 -5.63 0.71
N MET A 50 7.70 -5.31 -0.47
CA MET A 50 8.45 -5.29 -1.73
C MET A 50 9.57 -4.24 -1.72
N LEU A 51 9.30 -3.04 -1.21
CA LEU A 51 10.28 -1.95 -1.12
C LEU A 51 11.29 -2.18 0.01
N PHE A 52 10.81 -2.69 1.15
CA PHE A 52 11.61 -2.90 2.36
C PHE A 52 11.28 -4.27 2.96
N PRO A 53 11.92 -5.35 2.49
CA PRO A 53 11.64 -6.71 2.95
C PRO A 53 11.73 -6.85 4.46
N GLY A 54 10.70 -7.44 5.07
CA GLY A 54 10.63 -7.62 6.53
C GLY A 54 10.15 -6.39 7.31
N SER A 55 9.87 -5.27 6.63
CA SER A 55 9.27 -4.09 7.26
C SER A 55 7.83 -4.34 7.72
N ILE A 56 7.14 -5.29 7.10
CA ILE A 56 5.73 -5.64 7.33
C ILE A 56 5.60 -7.06 7.87
N ALA A 57 4.69 -7.26 8.82
CA ALA A 57 4.32 -8.59 9.29
C ALA A 57 3.34 -9.27 8.30
N LEU A 58 3.80 -9.64 7.10
CA LEU A 58 2.94 -10.14 6.02
C LEU A 58 2.03 -11.31 6.42
N LYS A 59 2.50 -12.20 7.30
CA LYS A 59 1.70 -13.33 7.82
C LYS A 59 0.43 -12.89 8.56
N LYS A 60 0.37 -11.65 9.05
CA LYS A 60 -0.79 -11.07 9.74
C LYS A 60 -1.71 -10.27 8.81
N VAL A 61 -1.29 -10.03 7.57
CA VAL A 61 -2.08 -9.25 6.60
C VAL A 61 -3.21 -10.12 6.07
N LYS A 62 -4.42 -9.57 6.07
CA LYS A 62 -5.63 -10.20 5.56
C LYS A 62 -5.80 -9.86 4.08
N PHE A 63 -5.29 -10.71 3.19
CA PHE A 63 -5.35 -10.49 1.74
C PHE A 63 -6.74 -10.60 1.13
N GLN A 64 -7.63 -11.36 1.76
CA GLN A 64 -9.01 -11.56 1.32
C GLN A 64 -10.01 -10.84 2.24
N ALA A 65 -9.59 -9.73 2.86
CA ALA A 65 -10.42 -8.94 3.76
C ALA A 65 -11.69 -8.47 3.04
N LYS A 66 -12.84 -8.55 3.73
CA LYS A 66 -14.15 -8.11 3.21
C LYS A 66 -14.89 -7.20 4.18
N LEU A 67 -14.48 -7.18 5.45
CA LEU A 67 -15.13 -6.42 6.50
C LEU A 67 -14.24 -5.26 6.95
N GLU A 68 -14.85 -4.14 7.32
CA GLU A 68 -14.12 -2.91 7.68
C GLU A 68 -13.10 -3.11 8.81
N HIS A 69 -13.45 -3.91 9.82
CA HIS A 69 -12.53 -4.20 10.93
C HIS A 69 -11.26 -4.94 10.47
N GLU A 70 -11.32 -5.67 9.36
CA GLU A 70 -10.16 -6.35 8.75
C GLU A 70 -9.27 -5.35 8.00
N TYR A 71 -9.88 -4.35 7.35
CA TYR A 71 -9.16 -3.26 6.70
C TYR A 71 -8.37 -2.46 7.74
N ILE A 72 -9.01 -2.15 8.88
CA ILE A 72 -8.37 -1.49 10.01
C ILE A 72 -7.16 -2.29 10.51
N GLN A 73 -7.26 -3.62 10.60
CA GLN A 73 -6.14 -4.48 10.99
C GLN A 73 -4.97 -4.37 10.00
N ASN A 74 -5.23 -4.40 8.70
CA ASN A 74 -4.20 -4.22 7.68
C ASN A 74 -3.54 -2.83 7.78
N PHE A 75 -4.32 -1.76 7.96
CA PHE A 75 -3.75 -0.41 8.12
C PHE A 75 -2.91 -0.26 9.38
N LYS A 76 -3.27 -0.91 10.50
CA LYS A 76 -2.42 -0.93 11.70
C LYS A 76 -1.06 -1.61 11.44
N ILE A 77 -1.04 -2.67 10.63
CA ILE A 77 0.20 -3.32 10.20
C ILE A 77 1.03 -2.37 9.33
N LEU A 78 0.39 -1.69 8.37
CA LEU A 78 1.04 -0.70 7.51
C LEU A 78 1.68 0.44 8.33
N GLN A 79 0.94 1.01 9.29
CA GLN A 79 1.42 2.06 10.19
C GLN A 79 2.65 1.62 11.00
N ALA A 80 2.68 0.36 11.46
CA ALA A 80 3.85 -0.18 12.14
C ALA A 80 5.07 -0.26 11.19
N GLY A 81 4.85 -0.62 9.92
CA GLY A 81 5.88 -0.57 8.88
C GLY A 81 6.39 0.84 8.61
N PHE A 82 5.49 1.83 8.53
CA PHE A 82 5.83 3.24 8.36
C PHE A 82 6.73 3.73 9.49
N LYS A 83 6.31 3.50 10.74
CA LYS A 83 7.10 3.87 11.93
C LYS A 83 8.49 3.22 11.92
N ARG A 84 8.59 1.94 11.55
CA ARG A 84 9.86 1.21 11.46
C ARG A 84 10.79 1.80 10.40
N MET A 85 10.26 2.23 9.27
CA MET A 85 11.04 2.75 8.16
C MET A 85 11.29 4.26 8.23
N GLY A 86 10.69 4.96 9.21
CA GLY A 86 10.77 6.42 9.33
C GLY A 86 9.93 7.16 8.30
N VAL A 87 8.80 6.56 7.87
CA VAL A 87 7.82 7.22 7.00
C VAL A 87 6.93 8.13 7.84
N ASP A 88 6.82 9.40 7.47
CA ASP A 88 6.18 10.46 8.25
C ASP A 88 4.79 10.90 7.76
N LYS A 89 4.20 10.10 6.86
CA LYS A 89 2.90 10.36 6.22
C LYS A 89 1.70 10.01 7.09
#